data_AF-A0AAE4FSC5-F1
#
_entry.id   AF-A0AAE4FSC5-F1
#
_cell.length_a   1.000
_cell.length_b   1.000
_cell.length_c   1.000
_cell.angle_alpha   90.00
_cell.angle_beta   90.00
_cell.angle_gamma   90.00
#
_symmetry.space_group_name_H-M   'P 1'
#
loop_
_entity.id
_entity.type
_entity.pdbx_description
1 polymer ?
#
loop_
_entity_poly.entity_id
_entity_poly.type
_entity_poly.pdbx_seq_one_letter_code
_entity_poly.pdbx_strand_id
1 'polypeptide(L)' 'MHILERFGFEVYSQRGSHIKLRRMNQTHKETLTIPNHRELDTGTCRAIFRQACRYVSETELFPYFYQ' A
#
# COMPACT_ATOMS: atom_id res chain seq x y z
N MET A 1 -8.40 -1.68 -1.13
CA MET A 1 -6.98 -2.10 -1.02
C MET A 1 -6.44 -2.92 -2.21
N HIS A 2 -7.24 -3.22 -3.24
CA HIS A 2 -6.77 -3.94 -4.43
C HIS A 2 -5.86 -3.13 -5.37
N ILE A 3 -5.68 -1.83 -5.13
CA ILE A 3 -4.86 -1.01 -6.03
C ILE A 3 -3.36 -1.35 -5.92
N LEU A 4 -2.86 -1.62 -4.71
CA LEU A 4 -1.45 -1.93 -4.51
C LEU A 4 -1.06 -3.27 -5.16
N GLU A 5 -2.02 -4.19 -5.29
CA GLU A 5 -1.85 -5.44 -6.05
C GLU A 5 -1.53 -5.15 -7.53
N ARG A 6 -2.09 -4.09 -8.12
CA ARG A 6 -1.75 -3.67 -9.50
C ARG A 6 -0.30 -3.21 -9.65
N PHE A 7 0.31 -2.78 -8.55
CA PHE A 7 1.72 -2.43 -8.50
C PHE A 7 2.61 -3.64 -8.13
N GLY A 8 2.06 -4.86 -8.06
CA GLY A 8 2.81 -6.08 -7.74
C GLY A 8 3.04 -6.32 -6.25
N PHE A 9 2.29 -5.63 -5.38
CA PHE A 9 2.30 -5.92 -3.94
C PHE A 9 1.31 -7.03 -3.62
N GLU A 10 1.77 -8.06 -2.93
CA GLU A 10 0.95 -9.20 -2.52
C GLU A 10 0.84 -9.28 -1.00
N VAL A 11 -0.22 -9.90 -0.48
CA VAL A 11 -0.37 -10.14 0.95
C VAL A 11 0.73 -11.08 1.43
N TYR A 12 1.64 -10.55 2.26
CA TYR A 12 2.73 -11.32 2.86
C TYR A 12 2.35 -11.91 4.21
N SER A 13 1.70 -11.11 5.06
CA SER A 13 1.19 -11.57 6.34
C SER A 13 0.15 -10.62 6.90
N GLN A 14 -0.66 -11.12 7.84
CA GLN A 14 -1.61 -10.31 8.58
C GLN A 14 -1.41 -10.56 10.08
N ARG A 15 -1.41 -9.49 10.87
CA ARG A 15 -1.45 -9.57 12.34
C ARG A 15 -2.55 -8.64 12.85
N GLY A 16 -3.61 -9.24 13.38
CA GLY A 16 -4.80 -8.50 13.79
C GLY A 16 -5.40 -7.72 12.62
N SER A 17 -5.68 -6.44 12.85
CA SER A 17 -6.24 -5.53 11.84
C SER A 17 -5.20 -4.95 10.88
N HIS A 18 -3.95 -5.43 10.84
CA HIS A 18 -2.93 -4.89 9.93
C HIS A 18 -2.44 -5.97 8.96
N ILE A 19 -2.51 -5.65 7.66
CA ILE A 19 -1.97 -6.46 6.57
C ILE A 19 -0.62 -5.89 6.17
N LYS A 20 0.37 -6.77 6.02
CA LYS A 20 1.64 -6.46 5.36
C LYS A 20 1.55 -6.90 3.91
N LEU A 21 1.68 -5.96 2.99
CA LEU A 21 1.92 -6.27 1.59
C LEU A 21 3.41 -6.26 1.29
N ARG A 22 3.85 -7.14 0.39
CA ARG A 22 5.23 -7.22 -0.06
C ARG A 22 5.32 -7.35 -1.56
N ARG A 23 6.29 -6.64 -2.14
CA ARG A 23 6.76 -6.82 -3.51
C ARG A 23 8.24 -7.18 -3.48
N MET A 24 8.63 -8.13 -4.33
CA MET A 24 10.03 -8.49 -4.54
C MET A 24 10.54 -7.73 -5.77
N ASN A 25 11.40 -6.74 -5.56
CA ASN A 25 12.15 -6.11 -6.63
C ASN A 25 13.51 -6.79 -6.79
N GLN A 26 14.16 -6.60 -7.95
CA GLN A 26 15.42 -7.27 -8.29
C GLN A 26 16.53 -7.08 -7.24
N THR A 27 16.48 -6.00 -6.48
CA THR A 27 17.53 -5.62 -5.52
C THR A 27 17.10 -5.66 -4.05
N HIS A 28 15.80 -5.54 -3.75
CA HIS A 28 15.34 -5.46 -2.36
C HIS A 28 13.85 -5.80 -2.19
N LYS A 29 13.47 -6.03 -0.93
CA LYS A 29 12.08 -6.29 -0.51
C LYS A 29 11.40 -4.98 -0.16
N GLU A 30 10.27 -4.71 -0.79
CA GLU A 30 9.44 -3.54 -0.49
C GLU A 30 8.25 -4.00 0.33
N THR A 31 7.96 -3.32 1.45
CA THR A 31 6.89 -3.75 2.36
C THR A 31 6.00 -2.57 2.75
N LEU A 32 4.70 -2.76 2.53
CA LEU A 32 3.64 -1.84 2.94
C LEU A 32 2.87 -2.42 4.11
N THR A 33 2.46 -1.57 5.05
CA THR A 33 1.60 -1.97 6.17
C THR A 33 0.32 -1.19 6.04
N ILE A 34 -0.79 -1.88 5.91
CA ILE A 34 -2.07 -1.27 5.60
C ILE A 34 -3.13 -1.88 6.53
N PRO A 35 -3.95 -1.05 7.20
CA PRO A 35 -4.97 -1.55 8.11
C PRO A 35 -6.13 -2.21 7.35
N ASN A 36 -6.50 -3.41 7.76
CA ASN A 36 -7.61 -4.19 7.24
C ASN A 36 -8.95 -3.68 7.78
N HIS A 37 -9.33 -2.48 7.35
CA HIS A 37 -10.63 -1.88 7.65
C HIS A 37 -11.39 -1.64 6.35
N ARG A 38 -12.72 -1.83 6.39
CA ARG A 38 -13.58 -1.68 5.21
C ARG A 38 -13.59 -0.23 4.69
N GLU A 39 -13.50 0.72 5.62
CA GLU A 39 -13.39 2.14 5.37
C GLU A 39 -12.13 2.66 6.08
N LEU A 40 -11.33 3.41 5.35
CA LEU A 40 -10.12 4.04 5.84
C LEU A 40 -10.40 5.53 5.99
N ASP A 41 -10.04 6.10 7.13
CA ASP A 41 -10.09 7.54 7.28
C ASP A 41 -9.07 8.23 6.34
N THR A 42 -9.31 9.50 6.03
CA THR A 42 -8.45 10.28 5.13
C THR A 42 -6.99 10.36 5.61
N GLY A 43 -6.76 10.40 6.92
CA GLY A 43 -5.41 10.41 7.51
C GLY A 43 -4.66 9.11 7.25
N THR A 44 -5.36 7.99 7.40
CA THR A 44 -4.87 6.64 7.12
C THR A 44 -4.61 6.48 5.62
N CYS A 45 -5.52 6.91 4.74
CA CYS A 45 -5.27 6.92 3.28
C CYS A 45 -4.01 7.72 2.92
N ARG A 46 -3.83 8.91 3.52
CA ARG A 46 -2.64 9.74 3.30
C ARG A 46 -1.36 9.09 3.84
N ALA A 47 -1.42 8.40 4.97
CA ALA A 47 -0.29 7.65 5.52
C ALA A 47 0.12 6.50 4.59
N ILE A 48 -0.86 5.74 4.08
CA ILE A 48 -0.63 4.67 3.11
C ILE A 48 -0.05 5.22 1.81
N PHE A 49 -0.61 6.32 1.28
CA PHE A 49 -0.11 6.99 0.09
C PHE A 49 1.36 7.38 0.24
N ARG A 50 1.72 8.06 1.33
CA ARG A 50 3.11 8.42 1.63
C ARG A 50 4.03 7.20 1.75
N GLN A 51 3.53 6.11 2.33
CA GLN A 51 4.29 4.88 2.46
C GLN A 51 4.57 4.24 1.08
N ALA A 52 3.55 4.23 0.21
CA ALA A 52 3.60 3.68 -1.14
C ALA A 52 4.45 4.52 -2.10
N CYS A 53 4.48 5.85 -1.92
CA CYS A 53 5.32 6.77 -2.71
C CYS A 53 6.83 6.51 -2.56
N ARG A 54 7.25 5.68 -1.59
CA ARG A 54 8.64 5.23 -1.46
C ARG A 54 9.03 4.17 -2.50
N TYR A 55 8.06 3.55 -3.17
CA TYR A 55 8.25 2.41 -4.06
C TYR A 55 7.57 2.57 -5.43
N VAL A 56 6.55 3.43 -5.51
CA VAL A 56 5.76 3.72 -6.71
C VAL A 56 5.70 5.23 -6.86
N SER A 57 5.72 5.74 -8.10
CA SER A 57 5.69 7.19 -8.31
C SER A 57 4.38 7.81 -7.82
N GLU A 58 4.46 9.04 -7.33
CA GLU A 58 3.28 9.81 -6.90
C GLU A 58 2.27 9.98 -8.04
N THR A 59 2.74 10.22 -9.26
CA THR A 59 1.88 10.36 -10.45
C THR A 59 1.06 9.11 -10.77
N GLU A 60 1.60 7.92 -10.47
CA GLU A 60 0.87 6.67 -10.66
C GLU A 60 -0.11 6.39 -9.51
N LEU A 61 0.20 6.82 -8.29
CA LEU A 61 -0.65 6.57 -7.11
C LEU A 61 -1.78 7.58 -6.96
N PHE A 62 -1.55 8.84 -7.33
CA PHE A 62 -2.47 9.96 -7.08
C PHE A 62 -3.91 9.70 -7.56
N PRO A 63 -4.15 9.15 -8.77
CA PRO A 63 -5.51 8.90 -9.25
C PRO A 63 -6.33 7.93 -8.40
N TYR A 64 -5.69 7.12 -7.54
CA TYR A 64 -6.35 6.09 -6.76
C TYR A 64 -6.57 6.48 -5.29
N PHE A 65 -5.90 7.52 -4.81
CA PHE A 65 -5.99 7.98 -3.42
C PHE A 65 -6.76 9.29 -3.25
N TYR A 66 -6.90 10.06 -4.32
CA TYR A 66 -7.48 11.42 -4.30
C TYR A 66 -8.58 11.63 -5.37
N GLN A 67 -9.30 10.56 -5.72
CA GLN A 67 -10.50 10.61 -6.57
C GLN A 67 -11.76 10.88 -5.76
#